data_AF-A0A1W0WFG5-F1
#
_entry.id   AF-A0A1W0WFG5-F1
#
_cell.length_a   1.000
_cell.length_b   1.000
_cell.length_c   1.000
_cell.angle_alpha   90.00
_cell.angle_beta   90.00
_cell.angle_gamma   90.00
#
_symmetry.space_group_name_H-M   'P 1'
#
loop_
_entity.id
_entity.type
_entity.pdbx_description
1 polymer ?
#
loop_
_entity_poly.entity_id
_entity_poly.type
_entity_poly.pdbx_seq_one_letter_code
_entity_poly.pdbx_strand_id
1 'polypeptide(L)'
;MSAKIYLVLFLAVVVVVQYTEAASKHCTWHGTAPACFPDCPSDKFAIKENNCGKAKIACCVTGKKKLCCPKTLKGQITAAQAEAMAD
;
A
#
# COMPACT_ATOMS: atom_id res chain seq x y z
N MET A 1 2.61 -13.18 34.89
CA MET A 1 2.44 -12.07 33.93
C MET A 1 1.07 -11.46 34.17
N SER A 2 1.00 -10.15 34.45
CA SER A 2 -0.20 -9.50 34.97
C SER A 2 -1.33 -9.46 33.93
N ALA A 3 -2.57 -9.74 34.32
CA ALA A 3 -3.76 -9.66 33.44
C ALA A 3 -3.88 -8.30 32.72
N LYS A 4 -3.39 -7.23 33.37
CA LYS A 4 -3.30 -5.88 32.79
C LYS A 4 -2.41 -5.84 31.54
N ILE A 5 -1.32 -6.60 31.52
CA ILE A 5 -0.39 -6.67 30.39
C ILE A 5 -1.05 -7.38 29.20
N TYR A 6 -1.79 -8.47 29.45
CA TYR A 6 -2.55 -9.16 28.40
C TYR A 6 -3.63 -8.27 27.81
N LEU A 7 -4.33 -7.50 28.63
CA LEU A 7 -5.39 -6.59 28.17
C LEU A 7 -4.81 -5.45 27.32
N VAL A 8 -3.66 -4.89 27.71
CA VAL A 8 -2.94 -3.87 26.90
C VAL A 8 -2.45 -4.46 25.58
N LEU A 9 -1.87 -5.65 25.58
CA LEU A 9 -1.45 -6.34 24.34
C LEU A 9 -2.63 -6.61 23.42
N PHE A 10 -3.75 -7.08 23.97
CA PHE A 10 -4.96 -7.35 23.18
C PHE A 10 -5.51 -6.07 22.55
N LEU A 11 -5.59 -4.98 23.30
CA LEU A 11 -6.00 -3.68 22.76
C LEU A 11 -5.04 -3.16 21.68
N ALA A 12 -3.73 -3.30 21.90
CA ALA A 12 -2.74 -2.95 20.89
C ALA A 12 -2.96 -3.76 19.61
N VAL A 13 -3.17 -5.08 19.71
CA VAL A 13 -3.46 -5.95 18.56
C VAL A 13 -4.77 -5.55 17.86
N VAL A 14 -5.82 -5.19 18.60
CA VAL A 14 -7.11 -4.77 18.01
C VAL A 14 -6.97 -3.43 17.27
N VAL A 15 -6.33 -2.44 17.88
CA VAL A 15 -5.96 -1.18 17.21
C VAL A 15 -5.14 -1.49 15.96
N VAL A 16 -4.27 -2.50 16.07
CA VAL A 16 -3.44 -2.97 14.97
C VAL A 16 -4.20 -3.49 13.78
N VAL A 17 -5.16 -4.37 14.01
CA VAL A 17 -5.99 -4.93 12.95
C VAL A 17 -6.88 -3.85 12.31
N GLN A 18 -7.49 -2.98 13.10
CA GLN A 18 -8.39 -1.93 12.62
C GLN A 18 -7.68 -0.95 11.65
N TYR A 19 -6.43 -0.57 11.93
CA TYR A 19 -5.68 0.28 11.00
C TYR A 19 -5.34 -0.43 9.69
N THR A 20 -5.15 -1.76 9.72
CA THR A 20 -4.81 -2.50 8.49
C THR A 20 -6.00 -2.59 7.55
N GLU A 21 -7.22 -2.67 8.08
CA GLU A 21 -8.45 -2.68 7.28
C GLU A 21 -8.80 -1.29 6.72
N ALA A 22 -8.52 -0.22 7.45
CA ALA A 22 -8.70 1.14 6.93
C ALA A 22 -7.67 1.47 5.82
N ALA A 23 -6.46 0.91 5.91
CA ALA A 23 -5.45 1.05 4.86
C ALA A 23 -5.77 0.23 3.60
N SER A 24 -6.55 -0.85 3.71
CA SER A 24 -6.68 -1.87 2.67
C SER A 24 -7.55 -1.51 1.47
N LYS A 25 -8.02 -0.26 1.35
CA LYS A 25 -8.95 0.15 0.27
C LYS A 25 -8.44 1.24 -0.67
N HIS A 26 -7.20 1.74 -0.52
CA HIS A 26 -6.83 2.99 -1.21
C HIS A 26 -5.48 3.02 -1.94
N CYS A 27 -4.69 1.95 -1.85
CA CYS A 27 -3.45 1.82 -2.64
C CYS A 27 -3.77 1.19 -4.00
N THR A 28 -3.37 1.85 -5.09
CA THR A 28 -3.68 1.39 -6.45
C THR A 28 -2.43 1.47 -7.31
N TRP A 29 -2.20 0.46 -8.16
CA TRP A 29 -1.16 0.54 -9.18
C TRP A 29 -1.61 1.43 -10.34
N HIS A 30 -0.86 2.50 -10.58
CA HIS A 30 -1.05 3.37 -11.73
C HIS A 30 -0.03 3.05 -12.82
N GLY A 31 -0.47 3.10 -14.06
CA GLY A 31 0.32 2.82 -15.26
C GLY A 31 -0.22 1.62 -16.04
N THR A 32 -0.55 1.83 -17.31
CA THR A 32 -1.10 0.79 -18.19
C THR A 32 0.02 0.24 -19.07
N ALA A 33 0.30 -1.06 -18.94
CA ALA A 33 1.20 -1.74 -19.88
C ALA A 33 0.51 -1.86 -21.26
N PRO A 34 1.25 -1.81 -22.39
CA PRO A 34 2.70 -1.97 -22.51
C PRO A 34 3.56 -0.69 -22.51
N ALA A 35 3.05 0.55 -22.43
CA ALA A 35 3.92 1.74 -22.33
C ALA A 35 3.48 2.65 -21.16
N CYS A 36 4.35 2.88 -20.17
CA CYS A 36 3.99 3.46 -18.87
C CYS A 36 4.84 4.70 -18.52
N PHE A 37 4.24 5.78 -18.03
CA PHE A 37 4.91 6.83 -17.23
C PHE A 37 3.88 7.46 -16.29
N PRO A 38 3.45 6.74 -15.25
CA PRO A 38 2.39 7.18 -14.38
C PRO A 38 2.93 8.17 -13.35
N ASP A 39 2.07 9.12 -12.99
CA ASP A 39 2.21 9.92 -11.80
C ASP A 39 1.06 9.63 -10.84
N CYS A 40 1.32 9.78 -9.55
CA CYS A 40 0.24 9.61 -8.59
C CYS A 40 -0.65 10.85 -8.64
N PRO A 41 -1.98 10.70 -8.54
CA PRO A 41 -2.86 11.85 -8.43
C PRO A 41 -2.45 12.71 -7.23
N SER A 42 -2.74 14.02 -7.28
CA SER A 42 -2.22 15.01 -6.32
C SER A 42 -2.49 14.70 -4.85
N ASP A 43 -3.50 13.89 -4.53
CA ASP A 43 -3.86 13.50 -3.16
C ASP A 43 -3.20 12.18 -2.69
N LYS A 44 -2.45 11.53 -3.58
CA LYS A 44 -1.74 10.28 -3.32
C LYS A 44 -0.22 10.48 -3.39
N PHE A 45 0.52 9.53 -2.83
CA PHE A 45 1.97 9.47 -2.92
C PHE A 45 2.41 8.11 -3.44
N ALA A 46 3.53 8.08 -4.17
CA ALA A 46 4.14 6.84 -4.62
C ALA A 46 4.91 6.20 -3.47
N ILE A 47 4.54 4.98 -3.09
CA ILE A 47 5.27 4.21 -2.07
C ILE A 47 6.18 3.14 -2.68
N LYS A 48 5.85 2.66 -3.89
CA LYS A 48 6.62 1.65 -4.62
C LYS A 48 6.48 1.88 -6.11
N GLU A 49 7.48 1.47 -6.88
CA GLU A 49 7.43 1.44 -8.34
C GLU A 49 8.08 0.16 -8.87
N ASN A 50 7.50 -0.41 -9.92
CA ASN A 50 8.05 -1.58 -10.61
C ASN A 50 7.56 -1.65 -12.06
N ASN A 51 8.13 -2.54 -12.88
CA ASN A 51 7.80 -2.58 -14.30
C ASN A 51 6.44 -3.23 -14.59
N CYS A 52 5.87 -4.03 -13.69
CA CYS A 52 4.69 -4.85 -14.01
C CYS A 52 3.45 -4.56 -13.14
N GLY A 53 3.62 -3.79 -12.06
CA GLY A 53 2.62 -3.60 -11.01
C GLY A 53 2.39 -4.89 -10.23
N LYS A 54 1.14 -5.11 -9.82
CA LYS A 54 0.65 -6.38 -9.26
C LYS A 54 0.59 -7.50 -10.32
N ALA A 55 0.20 -7.15 -11.54
CA ALA A 55 0.03 -8.11 -12.63
C ALA A 55 1.37 -8.45 -13.30
N LYS A 56 1.97 -9.58 -12.91
CA LYS A 56 3.22 -10.10 -13.49
C LYS A 56 3.12 -10.47 -14.99
N ILE A 57 1.91 -10.50 -15.54
CA ILE A 57 1.65 -10.84 -16.94
C ILE A 57 1.72 -9.64 -17.89
N ALA A 58 1.63 -8.41 -17.38
CA ALA A 58 1.50 -7.20 -18.20
C ALA A 58 2.49 -6.12 -17.73
N CYS A 59 3.71 -6.19 -18.27
CA CYS A 59 4.82 -5.31 -17.94
C CYS A 59 4.96 -4.13 -18.92
N CYS A 60 5.43 -3.01 -18.39
CA CYS A 60 5.79 -1.82 -19.13
C CYS A 60 7.05 -2.06 -19.96
N VAL A 61 7.01 -1.70 -21.23
CA VAL A 61 8.14 -1.67 -22.18
C VAL A 61 8.96 -0.40 -21.99
N THR A 62 8.30 0.71 -21.62
CA THR A 62 8.94 1.99 -21.25
C THR A 62 8.34 2.52 -19.96
N GLY A 63 9.17 3.16 -19.11
CA GLY A 63 8.89 3.62 -17.74
C GLY A 63 8.44 2.52 -16.76
N LYS A 64 7.76 2.91 -15.66
CA LYS A 64 7.40 1.99 -14.56
C LYS A 64 5.99 2.25 -14.03
N LYS A 65 5.30 1.24 -13.50
CA LYS A 65 4.08 1.43 -12.72
C LYS A 65 4.42 1.98 -11.34
N LYS A 66 3.56 2.84 -10.79
CA LYS A 66 3.69 3.39 -9.44
C LYS A 66 2.52 2.93 -8.58
N LEU A 67 2.82 2.44 -7.38
CA LEU A 67 1.83 2.14 -6.36
C LEU A 67 1.51 3.42 -5.60
N CYS A 68 0.31 3.95 -5.81
CA CYS A 68 -0.13 5.21 -5.24
C CYS A 68 -1.09 4.96 -4.09
N CYS A 69 -0.72 5.44 -2.90
CA CYS A 69 -1.52 5.38 -1.69
C CYS A 69 -1.92 6.78 -1.24
N PRO A 70 -3.01 6.96 -0.48
CA PRO A 70 -3.40 8.27 0.07
C PRO A 70 -2.29 8.86 0.92
N LYS A 71 -2.10 10.18 0.85
CA LYS A 71 -1.11 10.88 1.68
C LYS A 71 -1.34 10.71 3.18
N THR A 72 -2.56 10.41 3.62
CA THR A 72 -2.90 10.10 5.02
C THR A 72 -2.13 8.90 5.56
N LEU A 73 -1.73 7.96 4.71
CA LEU A 73 -0.96 6.76 5.09
C LEU A 73 0.56 6.96 5.00
N LYS A 74 1.03 8.14 4.58
CA LYS A 74 2.45 8.42 4.40
C LYS A 74 3.18 8.37 5.76
N GLY A 75 4.07 7.38 5.91
CA GLY A 75 4.81 7.12 7.15
C GLY A 75 4.12 6.15 8.12
N GLN A 76 2.92 5.66 7.79
CA GLN A 76 2.18 4.68 8.59
C GLN A 76 2.22 3.26 8.02
N ILE A 77 2.50 3.14 6.72
CA ILE A 77 2.57 1.86 6.01
C ILE A 77 3.92 1.68 5.31
N THR A 78 4.37 0.43 5.22
CA THR A 78 5.54 0.03 4.44
C THR A 78 5.16 -0.32 3.00
N ALA A 79 6.13 -0.31 2.08
CA ALA A 79 5.91 -0.72 0.70
C ALA A 79 5.43 -2.18 0.57
N ALA A 80 5.82 -3.06 1.50
CA ALA A 80 5.36 -4.44 1.54
C ALA A 80 3.88 -4.54 1.95
N GLN A 81 3.48 -3.79 2.99
CA GLN A 81 2.07 -3.69 3.40
C GLN A 81 1.23 -3.10 2.27
N ALA A 82 1.69 -2.01 1.64
CA ALA A 82 0.99 -1.36 0.54
C ALA A 82 0.79 -2.29 -0.67
N GLU A 83 1.77 -3.14 -0.99
CA GLU A 83 1.65 -4.10 -2.09
C GLU A 83 0.69 -5.25 -1.77
N ALA A 84 0.65 -5.70 -0.51
CA ALA A 84 -0.30 -6.72 -0.06
C ALA A 84 -1.76 -6.24 -0.10
N MET A 85 -1.98 -4.92 0.06
CA MET A 85 -3.30 -4.29 -0.01
C MET A 85 -3.64 -3.68 -1.38
N ALA A 86 -2.72 -3.71 -2.34
CA ALA A 86 -2.94 -3.11 -3.65
C ALA A 86 -3.92 -3.94 -4.47
N ASP A 87 -4.91 -3.29 -5.07
CA ASP A 87 -5.79 -3.92 -6.06
C ASP A 87 -5.08 -4.14 -7.40
#